data_AF-A0A3T0W4W2-F1
#
_entry.id   AF-A0A3T0W4W2-F1
#
_cell.length_a   1.000
_cell.length_b   1.000
_cell.length_c   1.000
_cell.angle_alpha   90.00
_cell.angle_beta   90.00
_cell.angle_gamma   90.00
#
_symmetry.space_group_name_H-M   'P 1'
#
loop_
_entity.id
_entity.type
_entity.pdbx_description
1 polymer ?
#
loop_
_entity_poly.entity_id
_entity_poly.type
_entity_poly.pdbx_seq_one_letter_code
_entity_poly.pdbx_strand_id
1 'polypeptide(L)'
;MKYLLTLLLLPTVALAEDCSGINSCNYTSMWSPFSKFEVTYSRTKEETGTTFEYFIDNNQSLMTFETKNGRAHIYTIPKVATLWKGMGETGIKNTKECQAVVKDTDAIIQSYAVRPLFFLGFGTKLGPKQLGKEKIIEISSNEDTRVQINPGDHMIIGGPWKLEGMVLNEEVIKYNIFHEYKGKNDKKSSLYIKGKWDNKPHPIPVDAEESLDGWLVCIWGSYTDKDGKSIFTPKFSDTENLTTISDIQALAKP
;
A
#
# COMPACT_ATOMS: atom_id res chain seq x y z
N MET A 1 -35.89 28.05 -34.49
CA MET A 1 -36.50 28.48 -33.20
C MET A 1 -36.29 27.34 -32.20
N LYS A 2 -35.89 27.69 -30.98
CA LYS A 2 -35.27 26.86 -29.92
C LYS A 2 -35.87 25.46 -29.74
N TYR A 3 -35.06 24.43 -29.94
CA TYR A 3 -35.23 23.14 -29.25
C TYR A 3 -34.27 23.13 -28.05
N LEU A 4 -34.85 23.11 -26.84
CA LEU A 4 -34.15 22.72 -25.63
C LEU A 4 -33.63 21.30 -25.82
N LEU A 5 -32.32 21.10 -25.80
CA LEU A 5 -31.74 19.80 -25.52
C LEU A 5 -31.23 19.82 -24.08
N THR A 6 -32.15 19.56 -23.17
CA THR A 6 -31.85 19.12 -21.81
C THR A 6 -31.34 17.69 -21.93
N LEU A 7 -30.02 17.50 -22.08
CA LEU A 7 -29.43 16.17 -21.91
C LEU A 7 -28.88 16.07 -20.49
N LEU A 8 -29.50 15.16 -19.74
CA LEU A 8 -29.25 14.89 -18.35
C LEU A 8 -27.75 14.68 -18.09
N LEU A 9 -27.23 15.49 -17.15
CA LEU A 9 -26.14 15.06 -16.27
C LEU A 9 -26.66 13.84 -15.50
N LEU A 10 -26.44 12.65 -16.05
CA LEU A 10 -26.52 11.43 -15.27
C LEU A 10 -25.51 11.58 -14.13
N PRO A 11 -25.93 11.58 -12.86
CA PRO A 11 -24.98 11.39 -11.80
C PRO A 11 -24.37 10.02 -12.06
N THR A 12 -23.07 9.97 -12.32
CA THR A 12 -22.30 8.75 -12.14
C THR A 12 -22.35 8.44 -10.66
N VAL A 13 -23.45 7.80 -10.25
CA VAL A 13 -23.50 7.03 -9.03
C VAL A 13 -22.44 5.97 -9.25
N ALA A 14 -21.26 6.19 -8.68
CA ALA A 14 -20.27 5.14 -8.51
C ALA A 14 -20.98 4.08 -7.66
N LEU A 15 -21.64 3.14 -8.34
CA LEU A 15 -22.19 1.95 -7.74
C LEU A 15 -21.02 1.30 -7.02
N ALA A 16 -21.12 1.19 -5.70
CA ALA A 16 -20.28 0.27 -4.95
C ALA A 16 -20.31 -1.06 -5.72
N GLU A 17 -19.14 -1.55 -6.14
CA GLU A 17 -19.07 -2.80 -6.90
C GLU A 17 -19.78 -3.88 -6.06
N ASP A 18 -20.99 -4.26 -6.48
CA ASP A 18 -21.70 -5.39 -5.92
C ASP A 18 -20.93 -6.63 -6.35
N CYS A 19 -20.09 -7.07 -5.43
CA CYS A 19 -19.09 -8.10 -5.64
C CYS A 19 -19.63 -9.50 -5.36
N SER A 20 -20.96 -9.65 -5.28
CA SER A 20 -21.59 -10.96 -5.14
C SER A 20 -21.41 -11.79 -6.42
N GLY A 21 -20.58 -12.84 -6.34
CA GLY A 21 -20.38 -13.80 -7.44
C GLY A 21 -19.13 -13.64 -8.31
N ILE A 22 -18.17 -12.77 -7.92
CA ILE A 22 -16.88 -12.61 -8.63
C ILE A 22 -15.76 -13.36 -7.88
N ASN A 23 -14.93 -14.11 -8.60
CA ASN A 23 -13.82 -14.92 -8.05
C ASN A 23 -12.66 -14.10 -7.41
N SER A 24 -12.68 -12.78 -7.53
CA SER A 24 -11.68 -11.85 -6.98
C SER A 24 -12.27 -10.45 -6.91
N CYS A 25 -12.24 -9.81 -5.74
CA CYS A 25 -12.73 -8.44 -5.56
C CYS A 25 -11.59 -7.51 -5.16
N ASN A 26 -11.39 -6.47 -5.95
CA ASN A 26 -10.41 -5.43 -5.67
C ASN A 26 -11.02 -4.33 -4.80
N TYR A 27 -11.48 -4.66 -3.59
CA TYR A 27 -11.99 -3.66 -2.64
C TYR A 27 -10.94 -2.62 -2.22
N THR A 28 -9.66 -2.84 -2.54
CA THR A 28 -8.59 -1.86 -2.32
C THR A 28 -8.74 -0.65 -3.24
N SER A 29 -9.34 -0.82 -4.43
CA SER A 29 -9.60 0.27 -5.36
C SER A 29 -10.54 1.32 -4.77
N MET A 30 -11.56 0.90 -4.01
CA MET A 30 -12.56 1.78 -3.38
C MET A 30 -11.96 2.72 -2.34
N TRP A 31 -10.87 2.31 -1.70
CA TRP A 31 -10.17 3.08 -0.66
C TRP A 31 -8.83 3.64 -1.17
N SER A 32 -8.64 3.64 -2.49
CA SER A 32 -7.64 4.41 -3.22
C SER A 32 -8.32 5.55 -4.00
N PRO A 33 -7.65 6.67 -4.30
CA PRO A 33 -6.29 7.06 -3.90
C PRO A 33 -6.26 7.77 -2.54
N PHE A 34 -5.12 7.69 -1.86
CA PHE A 34 -4.78 8.45 -0.66
C PHE A 34 -3.42 9.12 -0.82
N SER A 35 -3.15 10.14 -0.01
CA SER A 35 -1.84 10.79 0.09
C SER A 35 -1.09 10.36 1.35
N LYS A 36 -1.80 10.08 2.45
CA LYS A 36 -1.24 9.43 3.64
C LYS A 36 -2.16 8.31 4.12
N PHE A 37 -1.58 7.15 4.40
CA PHE A 37 -2.24 6.02 5.03
C PHE A 37 -1.39 5.50 6.19
N GLU A 38 -1.98 5.31 7.36
CA GLU A 38 -1.31 4.86 8.58
C GLU A 38 -2.11 3.69 9.15
N VAL A 39 -1.44 2.60 9.52
CA VAL A 39 -2.07 1.47 10.18
C VAL A 39 -1.15 0.90 11.26
N THR A 40 -1.73 0.57 12.41
CA THR A 40 -1.07 -0.17 13.49
C THR A 40 -1.79 -1.49 13.72
N TYR A 41 -1.02 -2.57 13.77
CA TYR A 41 -1.44 -3.94 14.02
C TYR A 41 -1.04 -4.41 15.41
N SER A 42 -1.97 -4.82 16.24
CA SER A 42 -1.67 -5.42 17.55
C SER A 42 -2.49 -6.68 17.80
N ARG A 43 -1.97 -7.58 18.67
CA ARG A 43 -2.68 -8.81 19.05
C ARG A 43 -3.65 -8.58 20.20
N THR A 44 -3.38 -7.58 21.04
CA THR A 44 -4.27 -7.13 22.11
C THR A 44 -4.54 -5.63 21.97
N LYS A 45 -5.49 -5.10 22.77
CA LYS A 45 -5.82 -3.68 22.75
C LYS A 45 -4.72 -2.82 23.39
N GLU A 46 -3.94 -3.41 24.29
CA GLU A 46 -2.96 -2.74 25.13
C GLU A 46 -1.52 -2.81 24.57
N GLU A 47 -1.26 -3.68 23.59
CA GLU A 47 0.07 -3.86 22.99
C GLU A 47 0.45 -2.70 22.05
N THR A 48 1.70 -2.23 22.14
CA THR A 48 2.31 -1.38 21.11
C THR A 48 2.52 -2.21 19.84
N GLY A 49 1.60 -2.06 18.89
CA GLY A 49 1.58 -2.83 17.66
C GLY A 49 2.68 -2.49 16.66
N THR A 50 2.74 -3.27 15.58
CA THR A 50 3.53 -2.98 14.38
C THR A 50 2.84 -1.88 13.57
N THR A 51 3.57 -0.83 13.21
CA THR A 51 3.01 0.29 12.45
C THR A 51 3.51 0.29 11.01
N PHE A 52 2.62 0.61 10.08
CA PHE A 52 2.88 0.79 8.68
C PHE A 52 2.32 2.15 8.25
N GLU A 53 3.17 2.99 7.67
CA GLU A 53 2.78 4.26 7.08
C GLU A 53 3.11 4.25 5.59
N TYR A 54 2.23 4.84 4.80
CA TYR A 54 2.37 4.99 3.36
C TYR A 54 2.07 6.43 2.96
N PHE A 55 2.98 7.02 2.19
CA PHE A 55 2.85 8.37 1.64
C PHE A 55 2.88 8.29 0.11
N ILE A 56 2.03 9.07 -0.55
CA ILE A 56 2.03 9.27 -2.01
C ILE A 56 2.01 10.76 -2.28
N ASP A 57 3.01 11.22 -3.02
CA ASP A 57 3.04 12.58 -3.55
C ASP A 57 3.78 12.61 -4.89
N ASN A 58 3.26 13.37 -5.85
CA ASN A 58 3.88 13.57 -7.17
C ASN A 58 4.38 12.27 -7.84
N ASN A 59 3.56 11.22 -7.77
CA ASN A 59 3.85 9.87 -8.28
C ASN A 59 5.00 9.13 -7.56
N GLN A 60 5.62 9.70 -6.54
CA GLN A 60 6.56 9.02 -5.66
C GLN A 60 5.80 8.40 -4.48
N SER A 61 6.41 7.42 -3.82
CA SER A 61 5.84 6.86 -2.59
C SER A 61 6.90 6.51 -1.56
N LEU A 62 6.55 6.68 -0.29
CA LEU A 62 7.34 6.19 0.84
C LEU A 62 6.49 5.25 1.67
N MET A 63 7.00 4.05 1.92
CA MET A 63 6.49 3.14 2.93
C MET A 63 7.44 3.14 4.12
N THR A 64 6.90 3.21 5.32
CA THR A 64 7.64 3.01 6.56
C THR A 64 7.01 1.86 7.32
N PHE A 65 7.83 0.89 7.72
CA PHE A 65 7.40 -0.26 8.51
C PHE A 65 8.18 -0.29 9.81
N GLU A 66 7.48 -0.21 10.93
CA GLU A 66 8.05 -0.19 12.26
C GLU A 66 7.54 -1.37 13.08
N THR A 67 8.47 -2.18 13.55
CA THR A 67 8.22 -3.33 14.43
C THR A 67 9.06 -3.19 15.69
N LYS A 68 8.79 -4.06 16.67
CA LYS A 68 9.67 -4.23 17.84
C LYS A 68 11.14 -4.54 17.51
N ASN A 69 11.42 -5.06 16.30
CA ASN A 69 12.76 -5.45 15.89
C ASN A 69 13.49 -4.35 15.10
N GLY A 70 12.83 -3.21 14.83
CA GLY A 70 13.41 -2.11 14.08
C GLY A 70 12.45 -1.52 13.05
N ARG A 71 12.98 -0.55 12.30
CA ARG A 71 12.28 0.23 11.29
C ARG A 71 12.92 0.03 9.92
N ALA A 72 12.08 -0.12 8.89
CA ALA A 72 12.48 -0.17 7.50
C ALA A 72 11.74 0.89 6.69
N HIS A 73 12.40 1.39 5.64
CA HIS A 73 11.82 2.35 4.70
C HIS A 73 11.95 1.84 3.27
N ILE A 74 10.92 2.10 2.47
CA ILE A 74 10.89 1.81 1.05
C ILE A 74 10.44 3.06 0.33
N TYR A 75 11.38 3.72 -0.34
CA TYR A 75 11.11 4.94 -1.06
C TYR A 75 11.18 4.66 -2.57
N THR A 76 10.09 4.86 -3.28
CA THR A 76 9.97 4.58 -4.71
C THR A 76 9.84 5.85 -5.50
N ILE A 77 10.76 6.02 -6.46
CA ILE A 77 10.71 7.06 -7.48
C ILE A 77 10.49 6.35 -8.81
N PRO A 78 9.25 6.33 -9.35
CA PRO A 78 8.95 5.50 -10.51
C PRO A 78 9.84 5.81 -11.70
N LYS A 79 10.19 4.76 -12.43
CA LYS A 79 11.09 4.77 -13.60
C LYS A 79 12.56 5.07 -13.27
N VAL A 80 12.89 5.42 -12.03
CA VAL A 80 14.26 5.72 -11.60
C VAL A 80 14.78 4.63 -10.69
N ALA A 81 14.23 4.51 -9.48
CA ALA A 81 14.75 3.62 -8.46
C ALA A 81 13.74 3.30 -7.36
N THR A 82 14.01 2.21 -6.65
CA THR A 82 13.42 1.91 -5.34
C THR A 82 14.55 1.86 -4.32
N LEU A 83 14.48 2.67 -3.27
CA LEU A 83 15.47 2.75 -2.22
C LEU A 83 14.95 2.03 -0.97
N TRP A 84 15.79 1.20 -0.38
CA TRP A 84 15.48 0.41 0.81
C TRP A 84 16.42 0.79 1.94
N LYS A 85 15.88 1.07 3.13
CA LYS A 85 16.67 1.31 4.35
C LYS A 85 16.23 0.37 5.45
N GLY A 86 17.18 -0.09 6.27
CA GLY A 86 16.90 -1.02 7.37
C GLY A 86 16.79 -2.50 6.94
N MET A 87 17.22 -2.85 5.73
CA MET A 87 17.19 -4.22 5.20
C MET A 87 18.47 -5.03 5.47
N GLY A 88 19.48 -4.42 6.09
CA GLY A 88 20.77 -5.06 6.40
C GLY A 88 21.78 -5.09 5.24
N GLU A 89 21.41 -4.55 4.07
CA GLU A 89 22.29 -4.37 2.92
C GLU A 89 22.15 -2.93 2.39
N THR A 90 23.23 -2.39 1.83
CA THR A 90 23.32 -1.02 1.30
C THR A 90 24.11 -1.00 -0.01
N GLY A 91 24.13 0.16 -0.69
CA GLY A 91 24.81 0.39 -1.95
C GLY A 91 23.88 0.42 -3.16
N ILE A 92 24.43 0.79 -4.32
CA ILE A 92 23.67 0.93 -5.56
C ILE A 92 23.75 -0.37 -6.36
N LYS A 93 22.59 -0.89 -6.77
CA LYS A 93 22.45 -2.16 -7.50
C LYS A 93 21.44 -2.03 -8.63
N ASN A 94 21.57 -2.90 -9.64
CA ASN A 94 20.55 -3.02 -10.67
C ASN A 94 19.33 -3.82 -10.17
N THR A 95 18.25 -3.84 -10.95
CA THR A 95 16.98 -4.46 -10.54
C THR A 95 17.13 -5.95 -10.21
N LYS A 96 17.91 -6.72 -11.00
CA LYS A 96 18.11 -8.15 -10.79
C LYS A 96 18.90 -8.46 -9.52
N GLU A 97 19.95 -7.70 -9.25
CA GLU A 97 20.73 -7.82 -8.01
C GLU A 97 19.88 -7.49 -6.79
N CYS A 98 19.07 -6.44 -6.86
CA CYS A 98 18.16 -6.09 -5.78
C CYS A 98 17.09 -7.16 -5.51
N GLN A 99 16.54 -7.81 -6.55
CA GLN A 99 15.59 -8.90 -6.35
C GLN A 99 16.18 -10.06 -5.55
N ALA A 100 17.47 -10.36 -5.72
CA ALA A 100 18.15 -11.39 -4.94
C ALA A 100 18.28 -11.04 -3.44
N VAL A 101 18.35 -9.74 -3.12
CA VAL A 101 18.45 -9.22 -1.75
C VAL A 101 17.06 -9.11 -1.10
N VAL A 102 16.15 -8.38 -1.75
CA VAL A 102 14.83 -8.03 -1.22
C VAL A 102 13.88 -9.24 -1.21
N LYS A 103 13.98 -10.13 -2.21
CA LYS A 103 13.16 -11.35 -2.34
C LYS A 103 11.66 -11.02 -2.18
N ASP A 104 10.94 -11.81 -1.39
CA ASP A 104 9.49 -11.69 -1.17
C ASP A 104 9.07 -10.52 -0.28
N THR A 105 10.02 -9.70 0.21
CA THR A 105 9.74 -8.61 1.16
C THR A 105 8.74 -7.60 0.59
N ASP A 106 8.84 -7.26 -0.70
CA ASP A 106 7.91 -6.33 -1.36
C ASP A 106 6.47 -6.84 -1.32
N ALA A 107 6.24 -8.09 -1.73
CA ALA A 107 4.92 -8.71 -1.72
C ALA A 107 4.35 -8.84 -0.29
N ILE A 108 5.21 -9.19 0.68
CA ILE A 108 4.82 -9.24 2.09
C ILE A 108 4.34 -7.87 2.56
N ILE A 109 5.07 -6.80 2.27
CA ILE A 109 4.73 -5.45 2.71
C ILE A 109 3.46 -4.93 2.04
N GLN A 110 3.26 -5.18 0.76
CA GLN A 110 2.02 -4.85 0.06
C GLN A 110 0.81 -5.55 0.71
N SER A 111 0.96 -6.79 1.18
CA SER A 111 -0.12 -7.50 1.88
C SER A 111 -0.54 -6.80 3.19
N TYR A 112 0.40 -6.14 3.89
CA TYR A 112 0.10 -5.33 5.06
C TYR A 112 -0.64 -4.04 4.71
N ALA A 113 -0.52 -3.50 3.50
CA ALA A 113 -1.35 -2.36 3.07
C ALA A 113 -2.75 -2.79 2.63
N VAL A 114 -2.83 -3.92 1.91
CA VAL A 114 -4.07 -4.41 1.28
C VAL A 114 -5.11 -4.85 2.30
N ARG A 115 -4.70 -5.57 3.36
CA ARG A 115 -5.63 -6.08 4.39
C ARG A 115 -6.54 -5.00 5.01
N PRO A 116 -6.03 -3.86 5.53
CA PRO A 116 -6.86 -2.85 6.17
C PRO A 116 -7.73 -2.11 5.15
N LEU A 117 -7.22 -1.86 3.93
CA LEU A 117 -8.02 -1.29 2.85
C LEU A 117 -9.18 -2.21 2.46
N PHE A 118 -8.93 -3.53 2.40
CA PHE A 118 -9.97 -4.52 2.20
C PHE A 118 -11.02 -4.48 3.33
N PHE A 119 -10.59 -4.46 4.60
CA PHE A 119 -11.53 -4.39 5.72
C PHE A 119 -12.36 -3.11 5.73
N LEU A 120 -11.77 -1.98 5.31
CA LEU A 120 -12.51 -0.73 5.15
C LEU A 120 -13.51 -0.82 3.99
N GLY A 121 -13.09 -1.29 2.81
CA GLY A 121 -13.96 -1.45 1.64
C GLY A 121 -15.10 -2.42 1.88
N PHE A 122 -14.77 -3.64 2.32
CA PHE A 122 -15.74 -4.68 2.60
C PHE A 122 -16.62 -4.36 3.81
N GLY A 123 -16.01 -3.84 4.88
CA GLY A 123 -16.68 -3.49 6.14
C GLY A 123 -17.69 -2.36 6.00
N THR A 124 -17.34 -1.32 5.25
CA THR A 124 -18.20 -0.15 5.07
C THR A 124 -19.16 -0.28 3.88
N LYS A 125 -18.77 -1.06 2.86
CA LYS A 125 -19.40 -1.12 1.53
C LYS A 125 -19.50 0.24 0.84
N LEU A 126 -18.64 1.19 1.24
CA LEU A 126 -18.63 2.57 0.80
C LEU A 126 -17.19 3.01 0.52
N GLY A 127 -17.03 3.99 -0.35
CA GLY A 127 -15.76 4.72 -0.50
C GLY A 127 -15.64 5.89 0.48
N PRO A 128 -14.43 6.46 0.65
CA PRO A 128 -14.16 7.60 1.54
C PRO A 128 -15.12 8.80 1.36
N LYS A 129 -15.45 9.14 0.10
CA LYS A 129 -16.33 10.28 -0.24
C LYS A 129 -17.80 10.06 0.12
N GLN A 130 -18.21 8.80 0.30
CA GLN A 130 -19.59 8.42 0.58
C GLN A 130 -19.81 8.16 2.08
N LEU A 131 -18.74 8.15 2.88
CA LEU A 131 -18.84 7.89 4.30
C LEU A 131 -19.50 9.07 5.01
N GLY A 132 -20.55 8.81 5.79
CA GLY A 132 -21.05 9.77 6.77
C GLY A 132 -20.03 10.01 7.90
N LYS A 133 -20.38 10.85 8.89
CA LYS A 133 -19.51 11.17 10.03
C LYS A 133 -18.99 9.93 10.77
N GLU A 134 -19.82 8.91 10.86
CA GLU A 134 -19.52 7.68 11.58
C GLU A 134 -20.11 6.49 10.84
N LYS A 135 -19.35 5.39 10.79
CA LYS A 135 -19.78 4.12 10.24
C LYS A 135 -19.32 2.99 11.17
N ILE A 136 -20.29 2.25 11.70
CA ILE A 136 -20.05 1.01 12.43
C ILE A 136 -19.90 -0.14 11.43
N ILE A 137 -18.89 -0.99 11.67
CA ILE A 137 -18.64 -2.24 10.95
C ILE A 137 -19.01 -3.38 11.88
N GLU A 138 -19.89 -4.27 11.42
CA GLU A 138 -20.20 -5.54 12.07
C GLU A 138 -20.53 -6.56 10.98
N ILE A 139 -19.55 -7.39 10.63
CA ILE A 139 -19.66 -8.38 9.56
C ILE A 139 -19.04 -9.70 10.02
N SER A 140 -19.61 -10.81 9.58
CA SER A 140 -19.03 -12.15 9.75
C SER A 140 -19.10 -12.91 8.44
N SER A 141 -18.10 -13.76 8.20
CA SER A 141 -18.09 -14.74 7.11
C SER A 141 -17.76 -16.11 7.66
N ASN A 142 -18.43 -17.13 7.14
CA ASN A 142 -18.09 -18.52 7.41
C ASN A 142 -17.10 -19.10 6.40
N GLU A 143 -16.86 -18.39 5.29
CA GLU A 143 -16.05 -18.84 4.17
C GLU A 143 -14.73 -18.07 4.07
N ASP A 144 -13.74 -18.72 3.48
CA ASP A 144 -12.49 -18.09 3.08
C ASP A 144 -12.77 -16.95 2.10
N THR A 145 -12.16 -15.79 2.33
CA THR A 145 -12.28 -14.64 1.43
C THR A 145 -10.96 -14.41 0.73
N ARG A 146 -10.97 -14.53 -0.60
CA ARG A 146 -9.80 -14.29 -1.45
C ARG A 146 -9.72 -12.81 -1.81
N VAL A 147 -8.62 -12.16 -1.43
CA VAL A 147 -8.38 -10.74 -1.66
C VAL A 147 -7.18 -10.60 -2.58
N GLN A 148 -7.35 -9.85 -3.67
CA GLN A 148 -6.28 -9.59 -4.63
C GLN A 148 -5.28 -8.57 -4.05
N ILE A 149 -3.99 -8.88 -4.11
CA ILE A 149 -2.89 -7.95 -3.80
C ILE A 149 -2.41 -7.30 -5.10
N ASN A 150 -2.06 -8.14 -6.08
CA ASN A 150 -1.66 -7.75 -7.44
C ASN A 150 -2.42 -8.61 -8.47
N PRO A 151 -2.42 -8.24 -9.76
CA PRO A 151 -2.84 -9.16 -10.82
C PRO A 151 -2.13 -10.52 -10.70
N GLY A 152 -2.87 -11.58 -10.35
CA GLY A 152 -2.35 -12.93 -10.13
C GLY A 152 -2.06 -13.28 -8.65
N ASP A 153 -1.71 -12.30 -7.82
CA ASP A 153 -1.36 -12.52 -6.41
C ASP A 153 -2.53 -12.26 -5.47
N HIS A 154 -2.71 -13.15 -4.48
CA HIS A 154 -3.84 -13.09 -3.59
C HIS A 154 -3.44 -13.42 -2.15
N MET A 155 -4.05 -12.72 -1.19
CA MET A 155 -4.11 -13.17 0.19
C MET A 155 -5.46 -13.80 0.50
N ILE A 156 -5.48 -14.70 1.48
CA ILE A 156 -6.70 -15.35 1.97
C ILE A 156 -6.97 -14.85 3.38
N ILE A 157 -8.17 -14.33 3.61
CA ILE A 157 -8.74 -14.15 4.94
C ILE A 157 -9.50 -15.44 5.28
N GLY A 158 -8.93 -16.27 6.15
CA GLY A 158 -9.46 -17.60 6.44
C GLY A 158 -10.75 -17.56 7.27
N GLY A 159 -11.78 -18.29 6.82
CA GLY A 159 -13.05 -18.47 7.52
C GLY A 159 -13.00 -19.58 8.59
N PRO A 160 -13.89 -19.53 9.60
CA PRO A 160 -14.83 -18.45 9.88
C PRO A 160 -14.13 -17.25 10.54
N TRP A 161 -14.56 -16.04 10.18
CA TRP A 161 -14.01 -14.78 10.69
C TRP A 161 -15.10 -13.74 10.98
N LYS A 162 -14.80 -12.83 11.90
CA LYS A 162 -15.62 -11.69 12.30
C LYS A 162 -14.81 -10.41 12.19
N LEU A 163 -15.45 -9.36 11.70
CA LEU A 163 -14.92 -8.00 11.62
C LEU A 163 -15.88 -7.05 12.34
N GLU A 164 -15.36 -6.35 13.33
CA GLU A 164 -16.09 -5.34 14.09
C GLU A 164 -15.28 -4.06 14.10
N GLY A 165 -15.94 -2.91 14.24
CA GLY A 165 -15.20 -1.67 14.46
C GLY A 165 -15.98 -0.43 14.09
N MET A 166 -15.23 0.66 14.03
CA MET A 166 -15.77 1.97 13.73
C MET A 166 -14.82 2.72 12.80
N VAL A 167 -15.43 3.44 11.86
CA VAL A 167 -14.77 4.38 10.97
C VAL A 167 -15.39 5.75 11.19
N LEU A 168 -14.56 6.74 11.47
CA LEU A 168 -14.97 8.13 11.68
C LEU A 168 -14.47 8.97 10.51
N ASN A 169 -15.38 9.69 9.85
CA ASN A 169 -15.07 10.63 8.79
C ASN A 169 -15.10 12.05 9.37
N GLU A 170 -13.93 12.55 9.74
CA GLU A 170 -13.69 13.93 10.14
C GLU A 170 -12.95 14.66 9.00
N GLU A 171 -11.98 15.52 9.31
CA GLU A 171 -11.05 16.03 8.30
C GLU A 171 -10.11 14.96 7.72
N VAL A 172 -9.88 13.90 8.52
CA VAL A 172 -9.09 12.71 8.20
C VAL A 172 -9.93 11.51 8.62
N ILE A 173 -9.94 10.46 7.80
CA ILE A 173 -10.68 9.25 8.17
C ILE A 173 -9.86 8.48 9.19
N LYS A 174 -10.43 8.24 10.37
CA LYS A 174 -9.83 7.41 11.42
C LYS A 174 -10.60 6.10 11.50
N TYR A 175 -9.90 5.00 11.72
CA TYR A 175 -10.55 3.70 11.88
C TYR A 175 -9.95 2.91 13.03
N ASN A 176 -10.80 2.10 13.66
CA ASN A 176 -10.44 1.13 14.67
C ASN A 176 -11.27 -0.13 14.44
N ILE A 177 -10.60 -1.20 14.03
CA ILE A 177 -11.17 -2.43 13.52
C ILE A 177 -10.58 -3.59 14.33
N PHE A 178 -11.46 -4.49 14.74
CA PHE A 178 -11.14 -5.76 15.36
C PHE A 178 -11.50 -6.88 14.39
N HIS A 179 -10.53 -7.74 14.12
CA HIS A 179 -10.70 -8.92 13.30
C HIS A 179 -10.41 -10.17 14.15
N GLU A 180 -11.42 -11.03 14.29
CA GLU A 180 -11.28 -12.35 14.89
C GLU A 180 -11.35 -13.40 13.78
N TYR A 181 -10.40 -14.33 13.74
CA TYR A 181 -10.50 -15.51 12.88
C TYR A 181 -10.34 -16.79 13.70
N LYS A 182 -11.05 -17.83 13.31
CA LYS A 182 -10.96 -19.16 13.91
C LYS A 182 -10.13 -20.06 13.01
N GLY A 183 -8.92 -20.40 13.44
CA GLY A 183 -8.05 -21.31 12.69
C GLY A 183 -8.59 -22.74 12.66
N LYS A 184 -8.02 -23.58 11.78
CA LYS A 184 -8.41 -25.00 11.58
C LYS A 184 -8.39 -25.86 12.85
N ASN A 185 -7.68 -25.44 13.90
CA ASN A 185 -7.59 -26.15 15.19
C ASN A 185 -8.56 -25.58 16.24
N ASP A 186 -9.63 -24.92 15.79
CA ASP A 186 -10.59 -24.14 16.60
C ASP A 186 -10.00 -23.01 17.45
N LYS A 187 -8.69 -22.75 17.32
CA LYS A 187 -8.02 -21.64 18.02
C LYS A 187 -8.44 -20.31 17.41
N LYS A 188 -9.05 -19.48 18.24
CA LYS A 188 -9.33 -18.07 17.92
C LYS A 188 -8.03 -17.28 17.94
N SER A 189 -7.92 -16.38 16.99
CA SER A 189 -6.83 -15.41 16.91
C SER A 189 -7.43 -14.05 16.60
N SER A 190 -6.86 -13.05 17.23
CA SER A 190 -7.37 -11.69 17.26
C SER A 190 -6.34 -10.75 16.66
N LEU A 191 -6.82 -9.82 15.85
CA LEU A 191 -6.02 -8.77 15.24
C LEU A 191 -6.76 -7.45 15.41
N TYR A 192 -6.14 -6.52 16.13
CA TYR A 192 -6.61 -5.15 16.25
C TYR A 192 -5.86 -4.30 15.23
N ILE A 193 -6.61 -3.47 14.52
CA ILE A 193 -6.15 -2.65 13.42
C ILE A 193 -6.71 -1.25 13.62
N LYS A 194 -5.85 -0.30 13.91
CA LYS A 194 -6.24 1.12 14.00
C LYS A 194 -5.40 1.95 13.06
N GLY A 195 -5.92 3.08 12.61
CA GLY A 195 -5.18 3.86 11.64
C GLY A 195 -5.89 5.10 11.15
N LYS A 196 -5.28 5.70 10.13
CA LYS A 196 -5.75 6.91 9.47
C LYS A 196 -5.62 6.79 7.97
N TRP A 197 -6.55 7.42 7.29
CA TRP A 197 -6.55 7.57 5.84
C TRP A 197 -6.80 9.04 5.52
N ASP A 198 -5.93 9.64 4.72
CA ASP A 198 -5.98 11.04 4.32
C ASP A 198 -5.65 11.18 2.84
N ASN A 199 -6.45 11.94 2.11
CA ASN A 199 -6.25 12.27 0.70
C ASN A 199 -5.82 13.71 0.47
N LYS A 200 -5.68 14.53 1.52
CA LYS A 200 -5.07 15.85 1.40
C LYS A 200 -3.59 15.68 1.03
N PRO A 201 -3.02 16.56 0.19
CA PRO A 201 -1.61 16.47 -0.17
C PRO A 201 -0.72 16.41 1.07
N HIS A 202 0.19 15.43 1.10
CA HIS A 202 1.18 15.26 2.15
C HIS A 202 2.55 15.11 1.49
N PRO A 203 3.54 15.97 1.81
CA PRO A 203 4.88 15.79 1.31
C PRO A 203 5.43 14.46 1.82
N ILE A 204 6.21 13.77 0.98
CA ILE A 204 6.92 12.57 1.40
C ILE A 204 7.96 12.96 2.46
N PRO A 205 7.94 12.35 3.66
CA PRO A 205 8.85 12.70 4.74
C PRO A 205 10.22 12.00 4.56
N VAL A 206 10.91 12.33 3.48
CA VAL A 206 12.31 11.92 3.23
C VAL A 206 13.15 13.18 3.09
N ASP A 207 14.28 13.22 3.78
CA ASP A 207 15.22 14.31 3.66
C ASP A 207 15.99 14.19 2.34
N ALA A 208 15.90 15.22 1.50
CA ALA A 208 16.53 15.24 0.19
C ALA A 208 18.06 15.21 0.29
N GLU A 209 18.63 15.75 1.36
CA GLU A 209 20.08 15.79 1.58
C GLU A 209 20.60 14.55 2.33
N GLU A 210 19.73 13.57 2.62
CA GLU A 210 20.15 12.34 3.27
C GLU A 210 21.14 11.55 2.40
N SER A 211 22.26 11.13 3.00
CA SER A 211 23.27 10.29 2.33
C SER A 211 22.69 8.92 1.93
N LEU A 212 23.07 8.44 0.75
CA LEU A 212 22.74 7.11 0.24
C LEU A 212 23.51 5.96 0.92
N ASP A 213 24.49 6.23 1.77
CA ASP A 213 25.31 5.19 2.43
C ASP A 213 24.47 4.20 3.25
N GLY A 214 23.36 4.68 3.82
CA GLY A 214 22.41 3.89 4.60
C GLY A 214 21.34 3.18 3.75
N TRP A 215 21.36 3.33 2.43
CA TRP A 215 20.33 2.86 1.51
C TRP A 215 20.86 1.78 0.57
N LEU A 216 20.05 0.77 0.33
CA LEU A 216 20.14 -0.08 -0.85
C LEU A 216 19.32 0.58 -1.96
N VAL A 217 20.01 1.06 -3.01
CA VAL A 217 19.39 1.78 -4.12
C VAL A 217 19.24 0.83 -5.30
N CYS A 218 17.99 0.47 -5.63
CA CYS A 218 17.66 -0.43 -6.72
C CYS A 218 17.31 0.37 -7.97
N ILE A 219 18.28 0.51 -8.88
CA ILE A 219 18.11 1.24 -10.13
C ILE A 219 17.25 0.46 -11.11
N TRP A 220 16.28 1.16 -11.70
CA TRP A 220 15.38 0.62 -12.72
C TRP A 220 16.00 0.79 -14.11
N GLY A 221 15.83 -0.23 -14.95
CA GLY A 221 16.40 -0.25 -16.28
C GLY A 221 15.78 -1.33 -17.16
N SER A 222 16.42 -1.62 -18.27
CA SER A 222 16.12 -2.76 -19.14
C SER A 222 17.33 -3.69 -19.23
N TYR A 223 17.07 -4.95 -19.55
CA TYR A 223 18.11 -5.90 -19.91
C TYR A 223 18.01 -6.19 -21.40
N THR A 224 19.14 -6.17 -22.08
CA THR A 224 19.27 -6.60 -23.47
C THR A 224 20.30 -7.70 -23.55
N ASP A 225 20.00 -8.77 -24.28
CA ASP A 225 20.97 -9.83 -24.54
C ASP A 225 21.83 -9.44 -25.74
N LYS A 226 23.14 -9.39 -25.52
CA LYS A 226 24.14 -9.13 -26.56
C LYS A 226 25.25 -10.16 -26.43
N ASP A 227 25.48 -10.91 -27.51
CA ASP A 227 26.53 -11.95 -27.58
C ASP A 227 26.44 -12.99 -26.45
N GLY A 228 25.22 -13.37 -26.05
CA GLY A 228 24.98 -14.33 -24.97
C GLY A 228 25.19 -13.77 -23.55
N LYS A 229 25.45 -12.46 -23.42
CA LYS A 229 25.56 -11.75 -22.14
C LYS A 229 24.37 -10.82 -21.95
N SER A 230 23.79 -10.85 -20.75
CA SER A 230 22.73 -9.91 -20.36
C SER A 230 23.35 -8.59 -19.93
N ILE A 231 23.04 -7.52 -20.66
CA ILE A 231 23.53 -6.16 -20.39
C ILE A 231 22.41 -5.34 -19.78
N PHE A 232 22.63 -4.79 -18.60
CA PHE A 232 21.72 -3.83 -17.96
C PHE A 232 21.94 -2.44 -18.53
N THR A 233 20.85 -1.76 -18.90
CA THR A 233 20.87 -0.34 -19.29
C THR A 233 19.90 0.42 -18.37
N PRO A 234 20.39 1.35 -17.52
CA PRO A 234 19.52 2.20 -16.73
C PRO A 234 18.67 3.12 -17.63
N LYS A 235 17.55 3.61 -17.12
CA LYS A 235 16.66 4.54 -17.86
C LYS A 235 17.19 5.97 -17.94
N PHE A 236 18.43 6.21 -17.50
CA PHE A 236 19.08 7.50 -17.42
C PHE A 236 20.58 7.33 -17.67
N SER A 237 21.26 8.39 -18.06
CA SER A 237 22.61 8.34 -18.66
C SER A 237 23.77 8.45 -17.67
N ASP A 238 23.56 8.90 -16.44
CA ASP A 238 24.64 9.16 -15.49
C ASP A 238 24.31 8.59 -14.09
N THR A 239 25.19 7.70 -13.61
CA THR A 239 25.16 7.12 -12.26
C THR A 239 26.41 7.46 -11.46
N GLU A 240 27.41 8.14 -12.04
CA GLU A 240 28.78 8.10 -11.52
C GLU A 240 29.00 8.96 -10.26
N ASN A 241 28.01 9.76 -9.84
CA ASN A 241 28.13 10.66 -8.67
C ASN A 241 26.88 10.71 -7.77
N LEU A 242 26.14 9.60 -7.63
CA LEU A 242 24.94 9.57 -6.79
C LEU A 242 25.33 9.43 -5.31
N THR A 243 25.11 10.47 -4.50
CA THR A 243 25.51 10.51 -3.09
C THR A 243 24.35 10.77 -2.12
N THR A 244 23.29 11.44 -2.58
CA THR A 244 22.13 11.85 -1.77
C THR A 244 20.81 11.40 -2.37
N ILE A 245 19.73 11.49 -1.59
CA ILE A 245 18.37 11.26 -2.10
C ILE A 245 18.02 12.24 -3.23
N SER A 246 18.43 13.50 -3.13
CA SER A 246 18.15 14.53 -4.13
C SER A 246 18.81 14.22 -5.47
N ASP A 247 20.01 13.60 -5.46
CA ASP A 247 20.68 13.11 -6.68
C ASP A 247 19.79 12.08 -7.41
N ILE A 248 19.20 11.13 -6.67
CA ILE A 248 18.28 10.14 -7.26
C ILE A 248 17.00 10.80 -7.77
N GLN A 249 16.43 11.74 -7.02
CA GLN A 249 15.24 12.48 -7.44
C GLN A 249 15.48 13.29 -8.71
N ALA A 250 16.68 13.85 -8.91
CA ALA A 250 17.04 14.61 -10.08
C ALA A 250 16.97 13.77 -11.37
N LEU A 251 17.22 12.46 -11.29
CA LEU A 251 17.11 11.52 -12.42
C LEU A 251 15.67 11.31 -12.91
N ALA A 252 14.67 11.70 -12.11
CA ALA A 252 13.25 11.63 -12.52
C ALA A 252 12.84 12.78 -13.44
N LYS A 253 13.69 13.81 -13.57
CA LYS A 253 13.43 14.98 -14.43
C LYS A 253 13.78 14.62 -15.89
N PRO A 254 12.90 14.96 -16.86
CA PRO A 254 13.12 14.69 -18.27
C PRO A 254 14.31 15.44 -18.87
#